data_AF-W9H8D3-F1
#
_entry.id   AF-W9H8D3-F1
#
_cell.length_a   1.000
_cell.length_b   1.000
_cell.length_c   1.000
_cell.angle_alpha   90.00
_cell.angle_beta   90.00
_cell.angle_gamma   90.00
#
_symmetry.space_group_name_H-M   'P 1'
#
loop_
_entity.id
_entity.type
_entity.pdbx_description
1 polymer ?
#
loop_
_entity_poly.entity_id
_entity_poly.type
_entity_poly.pdbx_seq_one_letter_code
_entity_poly.pdbx_strand_id
1 'polypeptide(L)'
;MISKAAAKRLPDSRVEKALDSLAPLSTREEFISDIRGQWEEVRKRFLYIGRRLAEAHGKLGRAEYESLISGSDLPFGRSVAIQLRSVYEAVRDGRLQQDELPGSYATAYQVITLTDHEIDRARREGLVRPNLLRREIVEFKQRLRLPEESLGRREQRLRRLNSEKMRLISRLEAIEAEINKLNEHP
;
A
#
# COMPACT_ATOMS: atom_id res chain seq x y z
N MET A 1 6.61 -25.69 35.86
CA MET A 1 7.26 -24.41 36.22
C MET A 1 7.33 -23.55 34.97
N ILE A 2 6.58 -22.45 34.92
CA ILE A 2 6.49 -21.55 33.76
C ILE A 2 7.40 -20.36 34.07
N SER A 3 8.53 -20.23 33.37
CA SER A 3 9.43 -19.09 33.55
C SER A 3 9.10 -17.99 32.55
N LYS A 4 8.72 -16.84 33.11
CA LYS A 4 8.24 -15.63 32.46
C LYS A 4 9.43 -14.70 32.26
N ALA A 5 10.08 -14.76 31.09
CA ALA A 5 11.14 -13.81 30.76
C ALA A 5 10.50 -12.53 30.20
N ALA A 6 10.34 -11.55 31.10
CA ALA A 6 9.93 -10.20 30.75
C ALA A 6 10.97 -9.57 29.82
N ALA A 7 10.62 -9.41 28.54
CA ALA A 7 11.31 -8.50 27.65
C ALA A 7 11.17 -7.09 28.21
N LYS A 8 12.23 -6.59 28.84
CA LYS A 8 12.36 -5.22 29.33
C LYS A 8 12.26 -4.29 28.11
N ARG A 9 11.05 -3.79 27.82
CA ARG A 9 10.86 -2.66 26.91
C ARG A 9 11.67 -1.50 27.49
N LEU A 10 12.76 -1.12 26.82
CA LEU A 10 13.28 0.23 26.99
C LEU A 10 12.29 1.15 26.26
N PRO A 11 11.59 2.06 26.95
CA PRO A 11 11.05 3.21 26.26
C PRO A 11 12.22 4.01 25.71
N ASP A 12 12.19 4.28 24.41
CA ASP A 12 13.17 5.14 23.76
C ASP A 12 12.92 6.56 24.28
N SER A 13 13.70 6.98 25.28
CA SER A 13 13.51 8.26 25.99
C SER A 13 13.59 9.47 25.04
N ARG A 14 14.01 9.29 23.79
CA ARG A 14 14.01 10.31 22.74
C ARG A 14 12.65 10.44 22.06
N VAL A 15 11.92 9.33 21.90
CA VAL A 15 10.56 9.34 21.37
C VAL A 15 9.62 9.96 22.39
N GLU A 16 9.74 9.58 23.66
CA GLU A 16 8.95 10.19 24.75
C GLU A 16 9.22 11.70 24.86
N LYS A 17 10.49 12.12 24.86
CA LYS A 17 10.85 13.55 24.88
C LYS A 17 10.39 14.30 23.63
N ALA A 18 10.39 13.67 22.46
CA ALA A 18 9.90 14.27 21.22
C ALA A 18 8.37 14.44 21.25
N LEU A 19 7.64 13.43 21.72
CA LEU A 19 6.19 13.46 21.89
C LEU A 19 5.76 14.49 22.94
N ASP A 20 6.50 14.63 24.03
CA ASP A 20 6.24 15.61 25.10
C ASP A 20 6.56 17.07 24.69
N SER A 21 7.27 17.26 23.58
CA SER A 21 7.69 18.59 23.08
C SER A 21 6.90 19.08 21.86
N LEU A 22 5.82 18.39 21.47
CA LEU A 22 4.99 18.81 20.35
C LEU A 22 4.28 20.12 20.69
N ALA A 23 4.61 21.18 19.96
CA ALA A 23 3.87 22.42 20.02
C ALA A 23 2.38 22.13 19.72
N PRO A 24 1.44 22.75 20.44
CA PRO A 24 0.02 22.51 20.21
C PRO A 24 -0.35 22.93 18.77
N LEU A 25 -0.77 21.96 17.96
CA LEU A 25 -1.29 22.19 16.62
C LEU A 25 -2.75 22.66 16.74
N SER A 26 -3.11 23.72 16.02
CA SER A 26 -4.41 24.39 16.17
C SER A 26 -5.24 24.40 14.89
N THR A 27 -4.61 24.20 13.73
CA THR A 27 -5.27 24.24 12.42
C THR A 27 -5.19 22.91 11.68
N ARG A 28 -6.15 22.65 10.78
CA ARG A 28 -6.17 21.43 9.94
C ARG A 28 -4.88 21.29 9.13
N GLU A 29 -4.37 22.40 8.61
CA GLU A 29 -3.17 22.47 7.77
C GLU A 29 -1.92 22.08 8.58
N GLU A 30 -1.81 22.54 9.83
CA GLU A 30 -0.74 22.16 10.76
C GLU A 30 -0.76 20.66 11.05
N PHE A 31 -1.93 20.09 11.37
CA PHE A 31 -2.08 18.65 11.58
C PHE A 31 -1.69 17.84 10.33
N ILE A 32 -2.12 18.26 9.14
CA ILE A 32 -1.77 17.58 7.89
C ILE A 32 -0.26 17.62 7.66
N SER A 33 0.38 18.76 7.89
CA SER A 33 1.81 18.93 7.70
C SER A 33 2.61 18.05 8.65
N ASP A 34 2.28 18.08 9.94
CA ASP A 34 2.97 17.27 10.96
C ASP A 34 2.81 15.77 10.67
N ILE A 35 1.58 15.29 10.45
CA ILE A 35 1.32 13.87 10.15
C ILE A 35 2.09 13.41 8.91
N ARG A 36 2.14 14.23 7.85
CA ARG A 36 2.93 13.91 6.65
C ARG A 36 4.43 13.83 6.96
N GLY A 37 4.96 14.76 7.74
CA GLY A 37 6.36 14.74 8.17
C GLY A 37 6.72 13.48 8.97
N GLN A 38 5.92 13.16 9.99
CA GLN A 38 6.11 11.95 10.79
C GLN A 38 6.01 10.68 9.94
N TRP A 39 5.06 10.64 9.01
CA TRP A 39 4.90 9.51 8.11
C TRP A 39 6.11 9.32 7.18
N GLU A 40 6.71 10.40 6.68
CA GLU A 40 7.94 10.29 5.89
C GLU A 40 9.12 9.78 6.69
N GLU A 41 9.25 10.17 7.95
CA GLU A 41 10.27 9.60 8.82
C GLU A 41 10.06 8.09 9.02
N VAL A 42 8.82 7.64 9.22
CA VAL A 42 8.50 6.21 9.29
C VAL A 42 8.89 5.48 8.00
N ARG A 43 8.62 6.06 6.82
CA ARG A 43 9.02 5.48 5.53
C ARG A 43 10.54 5.32 5.43
N LYS A 44 11.32 6.34 5.80
CA LYS A 44 12.79 6.26 5.84
C LYS A 44 13.27 5.17 6.81
N ARG A 45 12.61 5.01 7.96
CA ARG A 45 12.94 3.96 8.94
C ARG A 45 12.70 2.56 8.38
N PHE A 46 11.61 2.32 7.65
CA PHE A 46 11.38 1.03 7.00
C PHE A 46 12.50 0.68 6.01
N LEU A 47 12.93 1.65 5.19
CA LEU A 47 14.02 1.43 4.24
C LEU A 47 15.34 1.15 4.96
N TYR A 48 15.62 1.87 6.05
CA TYR A 48 16.79 1.62 6.90
C TYR A 48 16.79 0.22 7.53
N ILE A 49 15.63 -0.25 8.02
CA ILE A 49 15.49 -1.63 8.53
C ILE A 49 15.76 -2.63 7.40
N GLY A 50 15.20 -2.41 6.21
CA GLY A 50 15.48 -3.23 5.02
C GLY A 50 16.97 -3.32 4.69
N ARG A 51 17.69 -2.19 4.75
CA ARG A 51 19.16 -2.14 4.61
C ARG A 51 19.86 -3.02 5.63
N ARG A 52 19.50 -2.91 6.91
CA ARG A 52 20.10 -3.72 7.98
C ARG A 52 19.86 -5.21 7.78
N LEU A 53 18.69 -5.59 7.30
CA LEU A 53 18.35 -6.98 6.96
C LEU A 53 19.17 -7.49 5.76
N ALA A 54 19.40 -6.65 4.74
CA ALA A 54 20.26 -7.00 3.61
C ALA A 54 21.73 -7.18 4.04
N GLU A 55 22.24 -6.28 4.88
CA GLU A 55 23.59 -6.40 5.45
C GLU A 55 23.74 -7.66 6.32
N ALA A 56 22.74 -7.96 7.17
CA ALA A 56 22.73 -9.17 7.98
C ALA A 56 22.69 -10.43 7.11
N HIS A 57 21.89 -10.44 6.05
CA HIS A 57 21.81 -11.58 5.12
C HIS A 57 23.15 -11.88 4.43
N GLY A 58 23.94 -10.84 4.13
CA GLY A 58 25.26 -11.00 3.49
C GLY A 58 26.40 -11.32 4.46
N LYS A 59 26.25 -11.03 5.76
CA LYS A 59 27.32 -11.19 6.78
C LYS A 59 27.11 -12.39 7.70
N LEU A 60 25.86 -12.71 8.02
CA LEU A 60 25.52 -13.84 8.88
C LEU A 60 25.45 -15.12 8.04
N GLY A 61 25.80 -16.25 8.65
CA GLY A 61 25.58 -17.55 8.03
C GLY A 61 24.08 -17.80 7.79
N ARG A 62 23.73 -18.63 6.80
CA ARG A 62 22.32 -18.92 6.44
C ARG A 62 21.46 -19.32 7.64
N ALA A 63 21.98 -20.19 8.52
CA ALA A 63 21.27 -20.65 9.70
C ALA A 63 21.04 -19.53 10.73
N GLU A 64 22.04 -18.70 10.96
CA GLU A 64 21.97 -17.58 11.90
C GLU A 64 21.00 -16.49 11.41
N TYR A 65 21.06 -16.17 10.11
CA TYR A 65 20.11 -15.22 9.52
C TYR A 65 18.67 -15.73 9.59
N GLU A 66 18.44 -17.02 9.30
CA GLU A 66 17.09 -17.61 9.40
C GLU A 66 16.59 -17.60 10.85
N SER A 67 17.48 -17.88 11.83
CA SER A 67 17.14 -17.74 13.26
C SER A 67 16.77 -16.31 13.62
N LEU A 68 17.52 -15.31 13.16
CA LEU A 68 17.25 -13.89 13.41
C LEU A 68 15.86 -13.45 12.94
N ILE A 69 15.45 -13.87 11.73
CA ILE A 69 14.17 -13.41 11.13
C ILE A 69 12.96 -14.25 11.53
N SER A 70 13.17 -15.48 11.99
CA SER A 70 12.09 -16.40 12.38
C SER A 70 11.95 -16.54 13.91
N GLY A 71 12.93 -16.07 14.67
CA GLY A 71 12.93 -16.03 16.13
C GLY A 71 12.17 -14.85 16.73
N SER A 72 12.42 -14.60 18.02
CA SER A 72 11.78 -13.54 18.82
C SER A 72 12.63 -12.27 18.97
N ASP A 73 13.80 -12.21 18.32
CA ASP A 73 14.77 -11.11 18.46
C ASP A 73 14.28 -9.81 17.82
N LEU A 74 13.36 -9.91 16.86
CA LEU A 74 12.78 -8.78 16.14
C LEU A 74 11.30 -8.59 16.49
N PRO A 75 10.78 -7.35 16.45
CA PRO A 75 9.37 -7.05 16.76
C PRO A 75 8.40 -7.42 15.62
N PHE A 76 8.84 -8.23 14.67
CA PHE A 76 8.06 -8.69 13.52
C PHE A 76 8.59 -10.05 13.03
N GLY A 77 7.72 -10.82 12.39
CA GLY A 77 8.09 -12.15 11.89
C GLY A 77 8.76 -12.14 10.52
N ARG A 78 9.19 -13.34 10.11
CA ARG A 78 9.89 -13.65 8.85
C ARG A 78 9.34 -12.94 7.61
N SER A 79 8.02 -12.95 7.44
CA SER A 79 7.36 -12.35 6.28
C SER A 79 7.67 -10.85 6.15
N VAL A 80 7.57 -10.10 7.25
CA VAL A 80 7.85 -8.65 7.24
C VAL A 80 9.34 -8.41 6.98
N ALA A 81 10.22 -9.23 7.57
CA ALA A 81 11.65 -9.13 7.35
C ALA A 81 12.02 -9.29 5.86
N ILE A 82 11.46 -10.31 5.20
CA ILE A 82 11.65 -10.53 3.76
C ILE A 82 11.14 -9.33 2.96
N GLN A 83 9.93 -8.84 3.25
CA GLN A 83 9.35 -7.71 2.53
C GLN A 83 10.22 -6.46 2.63
N LEU A 84 10.64 -6.10 3.85
CA LEU A 84 11.48 -4.92 4.08
C LEU A 84 12.84 -5.04 3.38
N ARG A 85 13.49 -6.21 3.46
CA ARG A 85 14.76 -6.46 2.77
C ARG A 85 14.60 -6.32 1.27
N SER A 86 13.61 -7.00 0.68
CA SER A 86 13.42 -7.00 -0.77
C SER A 86 13.04 -5.63 -1.32
N VAL A 87 12.28 -4.82 -0.57
CA VAL A 87 12.03 -3.41 -0.95
C VAL A 87 13.32 -2.62 -0.99
N TYR A 88 14.18 -2.77 0.02
CA TYR A 88 15.49 -2.10 0.02
C TYR A 88 16.37 -2.57 -1.14
N GLU A 89 16.45 -3.88 -1.40
CA GLU A 89 17.24 -4.43 -2.51
C GLU A 89 16.77 -3.88 -3.86
N ALA A 90 15.45 -3.81 -4.09
CA ALA A 90 14.90 -3.22 -5.32
C ALA A 90 15.28 -1.74 -5.51
N VAL A 91 15.40 -0.98 -4.42
CA VAL A 91 15.87 0.42 -4.49
C VAL A 91 17.37 0.49 -4.73
N ARG A 92 18.15 -0.30 -4.00
CA ARG A 92 19.61 -0.40 -4.16
C ARG A 92 19.98 -0.78 -5.60
N ASP A 93 19.23 -1.70 -6.20
CA ASP A 93 19.47 -2.23 -7.54
C ASP A 93 18.85 -1.34 -8.64
N GLY A 94 18.23 -0.21 -8.27
CA GLY A 94 17.69 0.78 -9.22
C GLY A 94 16.37 0.40 -9.90
N ARG A 95 15.71 -0.70 -9.47
CA ARG A 95 14.39 -1.10 -10.01
C ARG A 95 13.29 -0.11 -9.62
N LEU A 96 13.40 0.47 -8.42
CA LEU A 96 12.55 1.55 -7.93
C LEU A 96 13.42 2.68 -7.39
N GLN A 97 13.02 3.93 -7.61
CA GLN A 97 13.62 5.07 -6.94
C GLN A 97 13.02 5.24 -5.53
N GLN A 98 13.76 5.87 -4.61
CA GLN A 98 13.29 6.03 -3.23
C GLN A 98 12.03 6.91 -3.15
N ASP A 99 11.95 7.94 -3.98
CA ASP A 99 10.80 8.83 -4.14
C ASP A 99 9.62 8.18 -4.88
N GLU A 100 9.83 7.07 -5.57
CA GLU A 100 8.77 6.26 -6.18
C GLU A 100 8.06 5.33 -5.15
N LEU A 101 8.67 5.09 -3.98
CA LEU A 101 8.18 4.10 -3.02
C LEU A 101 6.79 4.47 -2.48
N PRO A 102 5.82 3.55 -2.51
CA PRO A 102 4.53 3.74 -1.84
C PRO A 102 4.66 4.00 -0.34
N GLY A 103 3.63 4.62 0.25
CA GLY A 103 3.61 5.02 1.65
C GLY A 103 3.78 3.89 2.68
N SER A 104 3.67 2.62 2.30
CA SER A 104 3.93 1.48 3.19
C SER A 104 4.83 0.44 2.53
N TYR A 105 5.66 -0.23 3.33
CA TYR A 105 6.51 -1.33 2.85
C TYR A 105 5.69 -2.46 2.21
N ALA A 106 4.49 -2.73 2.72
CA ALA A 106 3.64 -3.80 2.22
C ALA A 106 3.09 -3.50 0.81
N THR A 107 2.80 -2.22 0.52
CA THR A 107 2.42 -1.77 -0.83
C THR A 107 3.64 -1.74 -1.74
N ALA A 108 4.79 -1.22 -1.27
CA ALA A 108 6.05 -1.26 -2.02
C ALA A 108 6.42 -2.70 -2.41
N TYR A 109 6.23 -3.65 -1.49
CA TYR A 109 6.45 -5.07 -1.76
C TYR A 109 5.53 -5.61 -2.86
N GLN A 110 4.28 -5.14 -2.96
CA GLN A 110 3.42 -5.52 -4.10
C GLN A 110 3.97 -5.01 -5.43
N VAL A 111 4.59 -3.83 -5.47
CA VAL A 111 5.20 -3.28 -6.68
C VAL A 111 6.41 -4.12 -7.11
N ILE A 112 7.34 -4.44 -6.20
CA ILE A 112 8.57 -5.18 -6.58
C ILE A 112 8.31 -6.64 -7.00
N THR A 113 7.14 -7.18 -6.67
CA THR A 113 6.72 -8.52 -7.14
C THR A 113 6.29 -8.53 -8.60
N LEU A 114 6.20 -7.37 -9.24
CA LEU A 114 6.06 -7.25 -10.68
C LEU A 114 7.41 -7.55 -11.36
N THR A 115 7.34 -8.09 -12.57
CA THR A 115 8.48 -8.17 -13.49
C THR A 115 8.91 -6.77 -13.93
N ASP A 116 10.12 -6.62 -14.46
CA ASP A 116 10.62 -5.31 -14.89
C ASP A 116 9.73 -4.67 -15.97
N HIS A 117 9.26 -5.47 -16.92
CA HIS A 117 8.31 -5.02 -17.94
C HIS A 117 6.98 -4.54 -17.34
N GLU A 118 6.47 -5.23 -16.33
CA GLU A 118 5.24 -4.83 -15.63
C GLU A 118 5.44 -3.58 -14.76
N ILE A 119 6.63 -3.38 -14.17
CA ILE A 119 6.99 -2.14 -13.45
C ILE A 119 7.01 -0.97 -14.43
N ASP A 120 7.62 -1.13 -15.61
CA ASP A 120 7.65 -0.08 -16.62
C ASP A 120 6.24 0.27 -17.10
N ARG A 121 5.39 -0.74 -17.28
CA ARG A 121 3.97 -0.53 -17.58
C ARG A 121 3.26 0.20 -16.43
N ALA A 122 3.46 -0.22 -15.18
CA ALA A 122 2.88 0.43 -14.01
C ALA A 122 3.33 1.90 -13.93
N ARG A 123 4.60 2.19 -14.21
CA ARG A 123 5.16 3.55 -14.25
C ARG A 123 4.49 4.40 -15.33
N ARG A 124 4.28 3.86 -16.54
CA ARG A 124 3.52 4.53 -17.61
C ARG A 124 2.04 4.77 -17.25
N GLU A 125 1.43 3.86 -16.49
CA GLU A 125 0.06 4.02 -15.96
C GLU A 125 0.02 4.89 -14.69
N GLY A 126 1.16 5.47 -14.27
CA GLY A 126 1.26 6.33 -13.09
C GLY A 126 1.15 5.58 -11.75
N LEU A 127 1.20 4.25 -11.73
CA LEU A 127 1.03 3.42 -10.53
C LEU A 127 2.31 3.22 -9.72
N VAL A 128 3.38 3.93 -10.05
CA VAL A 128 4.66 3.93 -9.31
C VAL A 128 4.84 5.34 -8.74
N ARG A 129 4.36 5.55 -7.50
CA ARG A 129 4.28 6.86 -6.85
C ARG A 129 4.08 6.75 -5.33
N PRO A 130 4.47 7.78 -4.53
CA PRO A 130 4.32 7.79 -3.06
C PRO A 130 2.92 7.51 -2.54
N ASN A 131 1.91 8.08 -3.19
CA ASN A 131 0.51 8.03 -2.80
C ASN A 131 -0.25 6.82 -3.37
N LEU A 132 0.47 5.82 -3.91
CA LEU A 132 -0.13 4.58 -4.40
C LEU A 132 -0.86 3.83 -3.29
N LEU A 133 -2.13 3.52 -3.52
CA LEU A 133 -2.92 2.70 -2.62
C LEU A 133 -2.75 1.21 -2.93
N ARG A 134 -2.82 0.38 -1.90
CA ARG A 134 -2.73 -1.08 -2.04
C ARG A 134 -3.77 -1.65 -3.01
N ARG A 135 -4.99 -1.10 -3.02
CA ARG A 135 -6.06 -1.54 -3.93
C ARG A 135 -5.68 -1.34 -5.40
N GLU A 136 -5.03 -0.24 -5.74
CA GLU A 136 -4.69 0.13 -7.11
C GLU A 136 -3.67 -0.85 -7.70
N ILE A 137 -2.63 -1.20 -6.94
CA ILE A 137 -1.61 -2.17 -7.40
C ILE A 137 -2.18 -3.59 -7.47
N VAL A 138 -3.11 -3.95 -6.59
CA VAL A 138 -3.79 -5.26 -6.63
C VAL A 138 -4.68 -5.35 -7.87
N GLU A 139 -5.45 -4.31 -8.18
CA GLU A 139 -6.28 -4.24 -9.38
C GLU A 139 -5.43 -4.28 -10.66
N PHE A 140 -4.29 -3.58 -10.68
CA PHE A 140 -3.34 -3.66 -11.80
C PHE A 140 -2.82 -5.09 -12.01
N LYS A 141 -2.37 -5.77 -10.93
CA LYS A 141 -1.94 -7.18 -11.00
C LYS A 141 -3.03 -8.12 -11.49
N GLN A 142 -4.28 -7.87 -11.11
CA GLN A 142 -5.42 -8.63 -11.62
C GLN A 142 -5.63 -8.38 -13.12
N ARG A 143 -5.52 -7.13 -13.58
CA ARG A 143 -5.59 -6.79 -15.01
C ARG A 143 -4.50 -7.48 -15.82
N LEU A 144 -3.28 -7.58 -15.29
CA LEU A 144 -2.17 -8.26 -15.96
C LEU A 144 -2.38 -9.77 -16.12
N ARG A 145 -3.08 -10.42 -15.18
CA ARG A 145 -3.34 -11.88 -15.20
C ARG A 145 -4.49 -12.28 -16.09
N LEU A 146 -5.32 -11.32 -16.52
CA LEU A 146 -6.44 -11.58 -17.39
C LEU A 146 -5.93 -11.68 -18.85
N PRO A 147 -6.18 -12.79 -19.57
CA PRO A 147 -5.86 -12.86 -21.00
C PRO A 147 -6.50 -11.67 -21.72
N GLU A 148 -5.83 -11.05 -22.69
CA GLU A 148 -6.30 -9.82 -23.35
C GLU A 148 -7.75 -9.92 -23.87
N GLU A 149 -8.17 -11.09 -24.34
CA GLU A 149 -9.56 -11.39 -24.73
C GLU A 149 -10.59 -11.26 -23.61
N SER A 150 -10.20 -11.52 -22.36
CA SER A 150 -11.07 -11.44 -21.18
C SER A 150 -11.22 -9.99 -20.67
N LEU A 151 -10.21 -9.15 -20.84
CA LEU A 151 -10.30 -7.70 -20.59
C LEU A 151 -11.27 -7.06 -21.59
N GLY A 152 -11.15 -7.40 -22.89
CA GLY A 152 -12.08 -6.93 -23.91
C GLY A 152 -13.54 -7.35 -23.65
N ARG A 153 -13.76 -8.61 -23.22
CA ARG A 153 -15.09 -9.10 -22.82
C ARG A 153 -15.65 -8.40 -21.58
N ARG A 154 -14.83 -8.14 -20.57
CA ARG A 154 -15.24 -7.40 -19.36
C ARG A 154 -15.62 -5.96 -19.69
N GLU A 155 -14.82 -5.28 -20.51
CA GLU A 155 -15.08 -3.90 -20.90
C GLU A 155 -16.34 -3.79 -21.78
N GLN A 156 -16.54 -4.71 -22.73
CA GLN A 156 -17.80 -4.81 -23.48
C GLN A 156 -19.00 -5.04 -22.56
N ARG A 157 -18.86 -5.91 -21.55
CA ARG A 157 -19.94 -6.18 -20.60
C ARG A 157 -20.27 -4.98 -19.72
N LEU A 158 -19.25 -4.25 -19.25
CA LEU A 158 -19.46 -3.01 -18.50
C LEU A 158 -20.14 -1.94 -19.35
N ARG A 159 -19.75 -1.78 -20.62
CA ARG A 159 -20.41 -0.86 -21.55
C ARG A 159 -21.89 -1.23 -21.74
N ARG A 160 -22.21 -2.51 -21.96
CA ARG A 160 -23.58 -3.00 -22.07
C ARG A 160 -24.41 -2.71 -20.82
N LEU A 161 -23.89 -3.03 -19.63
CA LEU A 161 -24.59 -2.77 -18.36
C LEU A 161 -24.82 -1.29 -18.11
N ASN A 162 -23.88 -0.42 -18.47
CA ASN A 162 -24.07 1.04 -18.35
C ASN A 162 -25.12 1.56 -19.34
N SER A 163 -25.14 1.08 -20.58
CA SER A 163 -26.19 1.44 -21.55
C SER A 163 -27.57 0.97 -21.08
N GLU A 164 -27.65 -0.24 -20.53
CA GLU A 164 -28.90 -0.78 -19.98
C GLU A 164 -29.38 0.02 -18.76
N LYS A 165 -28.46 0.37 -17.84
CA LYS A 165 -28.75 1.26 -16.71
C LYS A 165 -29.34 2.60 -17.18
N MET A 166 -28.74 3.24 -18.19
CA MET A 166 -29.25 4.52 -18.71
C MET A 166 -30.65 4.37 -19.29
N ARG A 167 -30.91 3.29 -20.04
CA ARG A 167 -32.24 3.00 -20.59
C ARG A 167 -33.28 2.80 -19.49
N LEU A 168 -32.93 2.07 -18.44
CA LEU A 168 -33.83 1.83 -17.30
C LEU A 168 -34.13 3.12 -16.54
N ILE A 169 -33.13 4.00 -16.35
CA ILE A 169 -33.31 5.31 -15.73
C ILE A 169 -34.30 6.15 -16.55
N SER A 170 -34.09 6.29 -17.86
CA SER A 170 -35.02 7.07 -18.71
C SER A 170 -36.44 6.48 -18.73
N ARG A 171 -36.57 5.15 -18.61
CA ARG A 171 -37.89 4.52 -18.52
C ARG A 171 -38.56 4.81 -17.17
N LEU A 172 -37.79 4.82 -16.08
CA LEU A 172 -38.27 5.19 -14.76
C LEU A 172 -38.80 6.63 -14.77
N GLU A 173 -38.02 7.57 -15.31
CA GLU A 173 -38.40 8.99 -15.43
C GLU A 173 -39.71 9.16 -16.23
N ALA A 174 -39.88 8.40 -17.32
CA ALA A 174 -41.10 8.44 -18.12
C ALA A 174 -42.33 7.91 -17.35
N ILE A 175 -42.16 6.84 -16.58
CA ILE A 175 -43.22 6.25 -15.76
C ILE A 175 -43.60 7.22 -14.62
N GLU A 176 -42.62 7.82 -13.96
CA GLU A 176 -42.85 8.82 -12.91
C GLU A 176 -43.61 10.05 -13.45
N ALA A 177 -43.26 10.52 -14.65
CA ALA A 177 -44.00 11.59 -15.31
C ALA A 177 -45.44 11.21 -15.66
N GLU A 178 -45.69 9.96 -16.06
CA GLU A 178 -47.03 9.45 -16.36
C GLU A 178 -47.89 9.31 -15.10
N ILE A 179 -47.31 8.79 -14.00
CA ILE A 179 -47.96 8.74 -12.68
C ILE A 179 -48.33 10.15 -12.20
N ASN A 180 -47.43 11.12 -12.33
CA ASN A 180 -47.70 12.50 -11.92
C ASN A 180 -48.85 13.12 -12.73
N LYS A 181 -48.89 12.92 -14.06
CA LYS A 181 -50.01 13.38 -14.88
C LYS A 181 -51.36 12.79 -14.47
N LEU A 182 -51.39 11.50 -14.13
CA LEU A 182 -52.61 10.84 -13.66
C LEU A 182 -53.05 11.33 -12.28
N ASN A 183 -52.10 11.71 -11.42
CA ASN A 183 -52.41 12.30 -10.11
C ASN A 183 -52.85 13.78 -10.19
N GLU A 184 -52.46 14.50 -11.25
CA GLU A 184 -52.86 15.91 -11.50
C GLU A 184 -54.23 16.06 -12.17
N HIS A 185 -54.86 14.98 -12.62
CA HIS A 185 -56.22 14.97 -13.18
C HIS A 185 -57.13 14.03 -12.37
N PRO A 186 -57.63 14.49 -11.20
CA PRO A 186 -58.72 13.82 -10.48
C PRO A 186 -60.06 13.88 -11.22
#